data_AF-A0A7C7GF34-F1
#
_entry.id   AF-A0A7C7GF34-F1
#
_cell.length_a   1.000
_cell.length_b   1.000
_cell.length_c   1.000
_cell.angle_alpha   90.00
_cell.angle_beta   90.00
_cell.angle_gamma   90.00
#
_symmetry.space_group_name_H-M   'P 1'
#
loop_
_entity.id
_entity.type
_entity.pdbx_description
1 polymer ?
#
loop_
_entity_poly.entity_id
_entity_poly.type
_entity_poly.pdbx_seq_one_letter_code
_entity_poly.pdbx_strand_id
1 'polypeptide(L)'
;MPELPFDPVAVAIPFFGVLMLAELWFGRKHNKEIYEQKDFFASIGMGLGMLIIGVGVKTLAFMSMLFLFQFAPDSVVGFLDYRNWWTWIIILFADDLTFYVHHRASHEVRVLWAAHVNHHSSQKK
;
A
#
# COMPACT_ATOMS: atom_id res chain seq x y z
N MET A 1 21.35 -2.36 0.03
CA MET A 1 21.19 -1.44 1.17
C MET A 1 20.88 -2.31 2.38
N PRO A 2 21.45 -2.08 3.57
CA PRO A 2 21.09 -2.85 4.75
C PRO A 2 19.61 -2.59 5.05
N GLU A 3 18.82 -3.65 5.21
CA GLU A 3 17.43 -3.53 5.66
C GLU A 3 17.45 -2.94 7.07
N LEU A 4 16.71 -1.85 7.28
CA LEU A 4 16.57 -1.29 8.62
C LEU A 4 15.84 -2.31 9.50
N PRO A 5 16.26 -2.52 10.76
CA PRO A 5 15.65 -3.52 11.64
C PRO A 5 14.22 -3.16 12.08
N PHE A 6 13.69 -2.04 11.58
CA PHE A 6 12.35 -1.54 11.85
C PHE A 6 11.82 -0.81 10.62
N ASP A 7 10.50 -0.82 10.44
CA ASP A 7 9.82 -0.02 9.43
C ASP A 7 9.88 1.47 9.82
N PRO A 8 10.58 2.33 9.04
CA PRO A 8 10.68 3.76 9.34
C PRO A 8 9.31 4.45 9.36
N VAL A 9 8.36 3.96 8.57
CA VAL A 9 6.99 4.51 8.51
C VAL A 9 6.24 4.19 9.78
N ALA A 10 6.32 2.94 10.26
CA ALA A 10 5.72 2.52 11.53
C ALA A 10 6.25 3.34 12.72
N VAL A 11 7.54 3.70 12.71
CA VAL A 11 8.13 4.56 13.73
C VAL A 11 7.73 6.03 13.54
N ALA A 12 7.62 6.52 12.30
CA ALA A 12 7.27 7.92 12.03
C ALA A 12 5.82 8.27 12.37
N ILE A 13 4.87 7.34 12.18
CA ILE A 13 3.43 7.56 12.46
C ILE A 13 3.16 8.14 13.87
N PRO A 14 3.66 7.53 14.98
CA PRO A 14 3.40 8.07 16.32
C PRO A 14 4.04 9.45 16.54
N PHE A 15 5.25 9.70 16.01
CA PHE A 15 5.88 11.02 16.08
C PHE A 15 5.06 12.07 15.33
N PHE A 16 4.57 11.74 14.15
CA PHE A 16 3.71 12.62 13.36
C PHE A 16 2.40 12.93 14.09
N GLY A 17 1.79 11.92 14.74
CA GLY A 17 0.62 12.11 15.58
C GLY A 17 0.87 13.06 16.76
N VAL A 18 2.00 12.93 17.45
CA VAL A 18 2.38 13.84 18.54
C VAL A 18 2.57 15.28 18.03
N LEU A 19 3.25 15.45 16.90
CA LEU A 19 3.48 16.77 16.30
C LEU A 19 2.17 17.43 15.85
N MET A 20 1.24 16.68 15.25
CA MET A 20 -0.10 17.16 14.93
C MET A 20 -0.86 17.64 16.17
N LEU A 21 -0.81 16.88 17.27
CA LEU A 21 -1.45 17.28 18.53
C LEU A 21 -0.80 18.53 19.13
N ALA A 22 0.53 18.64 19.06
CA ALA A 22 1.26 19.81 19.52
C ALA A 22 0.90 21.07 18.71
N GLU A 23 0.76 20.94 17.39
CA GLU A 23 0.33 22.03 16.51
C GLU A 23 -1.11 22.46 16.81
N LEU A 24 -2.04 21.50 16.96
CA LEU A 24 -3.42 21.79 17.38
C LEU A 24 -3.49 22.53 18.72
N TRP A 25 -2.70 22.10 19.70
CA TRP A 25 -2.60 22.76 21.00
C TRP A 25 -2.05 24.18 20.88
N PHE A 26 -0.98 24.36 20.11
CA PHE A 26 -0.37 25.67 19.87
C PHE A 26 -1.35 26.64 19.18
N GLY A 27 -2.10 26.15 18.18
CA GLY A 27 -3.13 26.91 17.47
C GLY A 27 -4.25 27.39 18.40
N ARG A 28 -4.77 26.50 19.23
CA ARG A 28 -5.78 26.85 20.26
C ARG A 28 -5.25 27.89 21.25
N LYS A 29 -4.00 27.75 21.70
CA LYS A 29 -3.38 28.68 22.66
C LYS A 29 -3.22 30.10 22.09
N HIS A 30 -3.01 30.24 20.78
CA HIS A 30 -2.78 31.53 20.12
C HIS A 30 -3.96 32.02 19.28
N ASN A 31 -5.16 31.44 19.46
CA ASN A 31 -6.37 31.75 18.66
C ASN A 31 -6.12 31.74 17.14
N LYS A 32 -5.26 30.82 16.67
CA LYS A 32 -5.02 30.62 15.25
C LYS A 32 -5.89 29.46 14.77
N GLU A 33 -6.68 29.70 13.73
CA GLU A 33 -7.31 28.63 12.97
C GLU A 33 -6.24 27.97 12.08
N ILE A 34 -5.62 26.90 12.60
CA ILE A 34 -4.57 26.17 11.88
C ILE A 34 -5.18 25.12 10.92
N TYR A 35 -6.37 24.60 11.24
CA TYR A 35 -7.02 23.55 10.46
C TYR A 35 -8.47 23.93 10.16
N GLU A 36 -8.86 23.80 8.90
CA GLU A 36 -10.26 23.76 8.49
C GLU A 36 -10.82 22.39 8.90
N GLN A 37 -11.91 22.39 9.68
CA GLN A 37 -12.41 21.16 10.32
C GLN A 37 -12.77 20.07 9.30
N LYS A 38 -13.31 20.46 8.14
CA LYS A 38 -13.74 19.49 7.12
C LYS A 38 -12.52 18.84 6.47
N ASP A 39 -11.50 19.62 6.16
CA ASP A 39 -10.23 19.13 5.62
C ASP A 39 -9.49 18.21 6.60
N PHE A 40 -9.53 18.51 7.90
CA PHE A 40 -8.97 17.65 8.95
C PHE A 40 -9.64 16.26 8.96
N PHE A 41 -10.97 16.22 9.03
CA PHE A 41 -11.71 14.96 9.06
C PHE A 41 -11.61 14.20 7.72
N ALA A 42 -11.60 14.91 6.59
CA ALA A 42 -11.39 14.30 5.27
C ALA A 42 -10.02 13.64 5.18
N SER A 43 -8.96 14.29 5.66
CA SER A 43 -7.59 13.77 5.62
C SER A 43 -7.42 12.53 6.50
N ILE A 44 -7.95 12.55 7.72
CA ILE A 44 -7.96 11.38 8.62
C ILE A 44 -8.78 10.24 8.01
N GLY A 45 -9.96 10.56 7.47
CA GLY A 45 -10.84 9.58 6.83
C GLY A 45 -10.18 8.89 5.64
N MET A 46 -9.49 9.63 4.77
CA MET A 46 -8.71 9.08 3.66
C MET A 46 -7.58 8.16 4.14
N GLY A 47 -6.83 8.58 5.16
CA GLY A 47 -5.73 7.78 5.71
C GLY A 47 -6.22 6.47 6.33
N LEU A 48 -7.27 6.52 7.15
CA LEU A 48 -7.88 5.33 7.74
C LEU A 48 -8.51 4.41 6.68
N GLY A 49 -9.21 5.00 5.70
CA GLY A 49 -9.79 4.26 4.58
C GLY A 49 -8.72 3.50 3.79
N MET A 50 -7.60 4.15 3.49
CA MET A 50 -6.46 3.52 2.81
C MET A 50 -5.88 2.35 3.62
N LEU A 51 -5.75 2.49 4.94
CA LEU A 51 -5.25 1.42 5.80
C LEU A 51 -6.20 0.22 5.84
N ILE A 52 -7.49 0.45 6.05
CA ILE A 52 -8.51 -0.61 6.12
C ILE A 52 -8.61 -1.35 4.78
N ILE A 53 -8.72 -0.62 3.67
CA ILE A 53 -8.79 -1.20 2.33
C ILE A 53 -7.50 -1.96 2.02
N GLY A 54 -6.34 -1.37 2.34
CA GLY A 54 -5.04 -1.99 2.10
C GLY A 54 -4.88 -3.33 2.83
N VAL A 55 -5.24 -3.38 4.12
CA VAL A 55 -5.23 -4.63 4.90
C VAL A 55 -6.23 -5.63 4.34
N GLY A 56 -7.46 -5.20 4.04
CA GLY A 56 -8.51 -6.07 3.49
C GLY A 56 -8.11 -6.72 2.18
N VAL A 57 -7.62 -5.93 1.21
CA VAL A 57 -7.19 -6.43 -0.12
C VAL A 57 -5.98 -7.35 0.01
N LYS A 58 -4.97 -7.01 0.83
CA LYS A 58 -3.80 -7.88 1.06
C LYS A 58 -4.18 -9.20 1.71
N THR A 59 -5.07 -9.15 2.71
CA THR A 59 -5.56 -10.36 3.40
C THR A 59 -6.32 -11.24 2.43
N LEU A 60 -7.23 -10.65 1.63
CA LEU A 60 -7.98 -11.38 0.62
C LEU A 60 -7.04 -12.04 -0.40
N ALA A 61 -6.07 -11.29 -0.94
CA ALA A 61 -5.10 -11.82 -1.88
C ALA A 61 -4.30 -12.99 -1.29
N PHE A 62 -3.79 -12.84 -0.07
CA PHE A 62 -3.04 -13.88 0.62
C PHE A 62 -3.89 -15.15 0.86
N MET A 63 -5.12 -14.99 1.35
CA MET A 63 -6.03 -16.11 1.58
C MET A 63 -6.42 -16.80 0.27
N SER A 64 -6.64 -16.03 -0.81
CA SER A 64 -6.89 -16.58 -2.15
C SER A 64 -5.68 -17.39 -2.65
N MET A 65 -4.45 -16.91 -2.44
CA MET A 65 -3.25 -17.67 -2.81
C MET A 65 -3.15 -18.98 -2.04
N LEU A 66 -3.35 -18.97 -0.72
CA LEU A 66 -3.35 -20.20 0.09
C LEU A 66 -4.44 -21.18 -0.34
N PHE A 67 -5.65 -20.67 -0.59
CA PHE A 67 -6.77 -21.48 -1.05
C PHE A 67 -6.51 -22.11 -2.42
N LEU A 68 -5.93 -21.37 -3.37
CA LEU A 68 -5.58 -21.92 -4.68
C LEU A 68 -4.42 -22.93 -4.59
N PHE A 69 -3.45 -22.67 -3.71
CA PHE A 69 -2.30 -23.54 -3.51
C PHE A 69 -2.71 -24.95 -3.05
N GLN A 70 -3.81 -25.10 -2.30
CA GLN A 70 -4.31 -26.41 -1.87
C GLN A 70 -4.73 -27.33 -3.05
N PHE A 71 -4.96 -26.76 -4.23
CA PHE A 71 -5.30 -27.49 -5.46
C PHE A 71 -4.11 -27.64 -6.41
N ALA A 72 -2.92 -27.18 -6.03
CA ALA A 72 -1.73 -27.27 -6.87
C ALA A 72 -1.27 -28.74 -6.99
N PRO A 73 -1.09 -29.29 -8.20
CA PRO A 73 -0.54 -30.63 -8.37
C PRO A 73 0.90 -30.70 -7.88
N ASP A 74 1.28 -31.82 -7.24
CA ASP A 74 2.65 -32.05 -6.75
C ASP A 74 3.72 -31.90 -7.85
N SER A 75 3.36 -32.25 -9.09
CA SER A 75 4.23 -32.08 -10.26
C SER A 75 4.56 -30.60 -10.54
N VAL A 76 3.60 -29.71 -10.34
CA VAL A 76 3.78 -28.26 -10.52
C VAL A 76 4.61 -27.70 -9.37
N VAL A 77 4.31 -28.11 -8.13
CA VAL A 77 5.06 -27.68 -6.92
C VAL A 77 6.53 -28.08 -7.03
N GLY A 78 6.82 -29.31 -7.46
CA GLY A 78 8.19 -29.77 -7.67
C GLY A 78 8.91 -29.07 -8.83
N PHE A 79 8.20 -28.80 -9.95
CA PHE A 79 8.76 -28.09 -11.10
C PHE A 79 9.15 -26.64 -10.76
N LEU A 80 8.30 -25.95 -9.99
CA LEU A 80 8.48 -24.56 -9.54
C LEU A 80 9.14 -24.45 -8.16
N ASP A 81 9.89 -25.46 -7.72
CA ASP A 81 10.64 -25.39 -6.47
C ASP A 81 11.67 -24.24 -6.53
N TYR A 82 11.77 -23.44 -5.46
CA TYR A 82 12.67 -22.28 -5.38
C TYR A 82 14.16 -22.67 -5.49
N ARG A 83 14.51 -23.94 -5.25
CA ARG A 83 15.86 -24.48 -5.41
C ARG A 83 16.26 -24.62 -6.88
N ASN A 84 15.30 -24.64 -7.80
CA ASN A 84 15.56 -24.69 -9.22
C ASN A 84 15.85 -23.28 -9.76
N TRP A 85 16.93 -23.12 -10.52
CA TRP A 85 17.34 -21.82 -11.05
C TRP A 85 16.31 -21.23 -12.04
N TRP A 86 15.62 -22.07 -12.81
CA TRP A 86 14.60 -21.60 -13.75
C TRP A 86 13.36 -21.04 -13.07
N THR A 87 13.03 -21.46 -11.84
CA THR A 87 11.92 -20.91 -11.06
C THR A 87 12.07 -19.39 -10.89
N TRP A 88 13.30 -18.93 -10.65
CA TRP A 88 13.62 -17.50 -10.52
C TRP A 88 13.41 -16.73 -11.81
N ILE A 89 13.74 -17.34 -12.96
CA ILE A 89 13.52 -16.72 -14.26
C ILE A 89 12.01 -16.65 -14.55
N ILE A 90 11.29 -17.75 -14.33
CA ILE A 90 9.84 -17.81 -14.55
C ILE A 90 9.12 -16.78 -13.68
N ILE A 91 9.44 -16.73 -12.38
CA ILE A 91 8.77 -15.79 -11.46
C ILE A 91 9.12 -14.35 -11.78
N LEU A 92 10.34 -14.04 -12.23
CA LEU A 92 10.72 -12.70 -12.63
C LEU A 92 9.83 -12.19 -13.77
N PHE A 93 9.64 -12.99 -14.82
CA PHE A 93 8.76 -12.59 -15.94
C PHE A 93 7.28 -12.60 -15.55
N ALA A 94 6.85 -13.55 -14.71
CA ALA A 94 5.47 -13.61 -14.25
C ALA A 94 5.10 -12.40 -13.36
N ASP A 95 6.02 -11.97 -12.51
CA ASP A 95 5.87 -10.79 -11.66
C ASP A 95 5.84 -9.52 -12.50
N ASP A 96 6.79 -9.35 -13.42
CA ASP A 96 6.85 -8.18 -14.32
C ASP A 96 5.59 -8.06 -15.19
N LEU A 97 5.11 -9.18 -15.76
CA LEU A 97 3.86 -9.19 -16.52
C LEU A 97 2.66 -8.82 -15.64
N THR A 98 2.57 -9.37 -14.43
CA THR A 98 1.46 -9.08 -13.51
C THR A 98 1.47 -7.62 -13.10
N PHE A 99 2.65 -7.07 -12.80
CA PHE A 99 2.84 -5.66 -12.49
C PHE A 99 2.45 -4.77 -13.67
N TYR A 100 2.90 -5.10 -14.89
CA TYR A 100 2.53 -4.35 -16.09
C TYR A 100 1.02 -4.34 -16.32
N VAL A 101 0.35 -5.49 -16.21
CA VAL A 101 -1.11 -5.58 -16.37
C VAL A 101 -1.81 -4.76 -15.30
N HIS A 102 -1.37 -4.85 -14.04
CA HIS A 102 -1.92 -4.04 -12.95
C HIS A 102 -1.73 -2.54 -13.20
N HIS A 103 -0.54 -2.13 -13.61
CA HIS A 103 -0.21 -0.73 -13.90
C HIS A 103 -1.06 -0.21 -15.07
N ARG A 104 -1.13 -0.96 -16.17
CA ARG A 104 -1.98 -0.61 -17.32
C ARG A 104 -3.46 -0.53 -16.95
N ALA A 105 -3.97 -1.52 -16.20
CA ALA A 105 -5.35 -1.51 -15.73
C ALA A 105 -5.62 -0.31 -14.80
N SER A 106 -4.61 0.16 -14.07
CA SER A 106 -4.70 1.38 -13.25
C SER A 106 -4.81 2.66 -14.08
N HIS A 107 -4.43 2.63 -15.37
CA HIS A 107 -4.65 3.73 -16.31
C HIS A 107 -5.94 3.58 -17.14
N GLU A 108 -6.50 2.36 -17.24
CA GLU A 108 -7.66 2.08 -18.09
C GLU A 108 -8.97 1.88 -17.31
N VAL A 109 -8.91 1.45 -16.04
CA VAL A 109 -10.08 1.12 -15.21
C VAL A 109 -10.30 2.18 -14.13
N ARG A 110 -11.49 2.80 -14.11
CA ARG A 110 -11.82 3.95 -13.22
C ARG A 110 -11.54 3.72 -11.74
N VAL A 111 -11.91 2.55 -11.20
CA VAL A 111 -11.69 2.24 -9.78
C VAL A 111 -10.20 2.11 -9.45
N LEU A 112 -9.43 1.48 -10.33
CA LEU A 112 -7.97 1.34 -10.17
C LEU A 112 -7.27 2.68 -10.38
N TRP A 113 -7.75 3.50 -11.32
CA TRP A 113 -7.27 4.87 -11.52
C TRP A 113 -7.46 5.73 -10.28
N ALA A 114 -8.61 5.65 -9.60
CA ALA A 114 -8.85 6.40 -8.36
C ALA A 114 -7.85 6.03 -7.25
N ALA A 115 -7.41 4.76 -7.19
CA ALA A 115 -6.38 4.32 -6.26
C ALA A 115 -4.96 4.74 -6.72
N HIS A 116 -4.73 4.82 -8.03
CA HIS A 116 -3.40 5.02 -8.61
C HIS A 116 -3.02 6.50 -8.80
N VAL A 117 -3.98 7.36 -9.15
CA VAL A 117 -3.74 8.78 -9.49
C VAL A 117 -3.08 9.56 -8.36
N ASN A 118 -3.32 9.18 -7.10
CA ASN A 118 -2.72 9.80 -5.92
C ASN A 118 -1.18 9.70 -5.90
N HIS A 119 -0.60 8.72 -6.58
CA HIS A 119 0.86 8.61 -6.73
C HIS A 119 1.42 9.51 -7.85
N HIS A 120 0.58 9.91 -8.80
CA HIS A 120 0.92 10.81 -9.91
C HIS A 120 0.43 12.25 -9.69
N SER A 121 -0.20 12.53 -8.55
CA SER A 121 -0.83 13.83 -8.22
C SER A 121 0.18 14.94 -7.89
N SER A 122 1.49 14.64 -7.87
CA SER A 122 2.56 15.64 -7.88
C SER A 122 2.70 16.31 -9.26
N GLN A 123 1.60 16.81 -9.82
CA GLN A 123 1.69 17.92 -10.76
C GLN A 123 1.50 19.19 -9.96
N LYS A 124 2.57 19.99 -9.86
CA LYS A 124 2.55 21.36 -9.35
C LYS A 124 1.38 22.09 -10.01
N LYS A 125 0.39 22.48 -9.22
CA LYS A 125 -0.42 23.66 -9.48
C LYS A 125 0.12 24.79 -8.62
#